data_AF-A0AA40BEQ0-F1
#
_entry.id   AF-A0AA40BEQ0-F1
#
_cell.length_a   1.000
_cell.length_b   1.000
_cell.length_c   1.000
_cell.angle_alpha   90.00
_cell.angle_beta   90.00
_cell.angle_gamma   90.00
#
_symmetry.space_group_name_H-M   'P 1'
#
loop_
_entity.id
_entity.type
_entity.pdbx_description
1 polymer ?
#
loop_
_entity_poly.entity_id
_entity_poly.type
_entity_poly.pdbx_seq_one_letter_code
_entity_poly.pdbx_strand_id
1 'polypeptide(L)'
;MASAAPPSLSSLHQLSQALTKPAKLLDAAQFDFAPYQVTNITLDCQRPNAKTNYSCALDFTLHDPNSVRENNVTSCNCHHNWEWNGVNGSLRSTDWENPVAGYQLCWFDSTTFFKSSVPSFEHPGNFSVEVAHTYHDDE
;
A
#
# COMPACT_ATOMS: atom_id res chain seq x y z
N MET A 1 31.04 26.33 -42.77
CA MET A 1 30.12 26.44 -41.61
C MET A 1 28.71 26.40 -42.17
N ALA A 2 28.00 25.28 -42.03
CA ALA A 2 26.63 25.13 -42.50
C ALA A 2 25.71 25.05 -41.27
N SER A 3 24.78 25.99 -41.17
CA SER A 3 23.76 26.10 -40.13
C SER A 3 22.73 24.99 -40.31
N ALA A 4 22.49 24.18 -39.27
CA ALA A 4 21.40 23.21 -39.25
C ALA A 4 20.08 23.96 -39.00
N ALA A 5 19.15 23.87 -39.97
CA ALA A 5 17.82 24.44 -39.85
C ALA A 5 17.00 23.71 -38.76
N PRO A 6 16.07 24.40 -38.06
CA PRO A 6 15.24 23.76 -37.06
C PRO A 6 14.32 22.71 -37.69
N PRO A 7 14.09 21.57 -37.02
CA PRO A 7 13.19 20.52 -37.52
C PRO A 7 11.77 21.07 -37.69
N SER A 8 11.15 20.79 -38.84
CA SER A 8 9.78 21.22 -39.13
C SER A 8 8.79 20.50 -38.22
N LEU A 9 7.64 21.13 -37.92
CA LEU A 9 6.54 20.55 -37.13
C LEU A 9 6.11 19.15 -37.63
N SER A 10 6.31 18.86 -38.92
CA SER A 10 6.06 17.56 -39.54
C SER A 10 6.94 16.44 -39.00
N SER A 11 8.19 16.75 -38.62
CA SER A 11 9.13 15.78 -38.05
C SER A 11 8.82 15.42 -36.60
N LEU A 12 8.29 16.37 -35.81
CA LEU A 12 7.77 16.10 -34.46
C LEU A 12 6.50 15.23 -34.50
N HIS A 13 5.64 15.44 -35.49
CA HIS A 13 4.46 14.59 -35.72
C HIS A 13 4.82 13.18 -36.20
N GLN A 14 5.93 13.01 -36.92
CA GLN A 14 6.44 11.68 -37.27
C GLN A 14 7.08 10.96 -36.07
N LEU A 15 7.75 11.69 -35.17
CA LEU A 15 8.29 11.14 -33.92
C LEU A 15 7.16 10.69 -32.98
N SER A 16 6.07 11.46 -32.86
CA SER A 16 4.91 11.06 -32.06
C SER A 16 4.17 9.85 -32.66
N GLN A 17 4.09 9.76 -34.00
CA GLN A 17 3.50 8.58 -34.65
C GLN A 17 4.39 7.33 -34.59
N ALA A 18 5.72 7.50 -34.45
CA ALA A 18 6.64 6.40 -34.18
C ALA A 18 6.52 5.86 -32.73
N LEU A 19 6.06 6.70 -31.78
CA LEU A 19 5.75 6.30 -30.41
C LEU A 19 4.41 5.55 -30.29
N THR A 20 3.52 5.64 -31.29
CA THR A 20 2.22 4.93 -31.31
C THR A 20 2.27 3.53 -31.92
N LYS A 21 3.29 2.73 -31.60
CA LYS A 21 3.14 1.27 -31.63
C LYS A 21 3.06 0.76 -30.19
N PRO A 22 1.86 0.58 -29.62
CA PRO A 22 1.64 0.01 -28.29
C PRO A 22 2.13 -1.46 -28.16
N ALA A 23 2.74 -2.02 -29.20
CA ALA A 23 3.07 -3.44 -29.28
C ALA A 23 4.50 -3.80 -28.84
N LYS A 24 5.29 -2.84 -28.33
CA LYS A 24 6.64 -3.08 -27.79
C LYS A 24 7.03 -2.14 -26.66
N LEU A 25 6.08 -1.75 -25.79
CA LEU A 25 6.46 -1.66 -24.39
C LEU A 25 6.66 -3.12 -23.97
N LEU A 26 7.88 -3.64 -24.16
CA LEU A 26 8.33 -4.71 -23.29
C LEU A 26 8.00 -4.22 -21.89
N ASP A 27 7.37 -5.08 -21.10
CA ASP A 27 7.18 -4.87 -19.68
C ASP A 27 8.59 -4.75 -19.07
N ALA A 28 9.19 -3.57 -19.19
CA ALA A 28 10.55 -3.27 -18.79
C ALA A 28 10.63 -3.15 -17.28
N ALA A 29 9.47 -2.99 -16.63
CA ALA A 29 9.31 -3.12 -15.20
C ALA A 29 9.24 -4.61 -14.83
N GLN A 30 10.39 -5.29 -14.89
CA GLN A 30 10.57 -6.56 -14.19
C GLN A 30 10.72 -6.25 -12.70
N PHE A 31 9.60 -6.20 -11.98
CA PHE A 31 9.63 -6.08 -10.52
C PHE A 31 10.00 -7.43 -9.91
N ASP A 32 11.25 -7.61 -9.52
CA ASP A 32 11.72 -8.74 -8.71
C ASP A 32 11.72 -8.34 -7.24
N PHE A 33 10.50 -8.22 -6.67
CA PHE A 33 10.36 -7.84 -5.27
C PHE A 33 10.62 -9.03 -4.34
N ALA A 34 11.53 -8.84 -3.40
CA ALA A 34 11.67 -9.70 -2.24
C ALA A 34 10.38 -9.67 -1.39
N PRO A 35 10.04 -10.77 -0.70
CA PRO A 35 8.80 -10.84 0.07
C PRO A 35 8.80 -9.86 1.26
N TYR A 36 7.71 -9.11 1.40
CA TYR A 36 7.40 -8.33 2.60
C TYR A 36 7.29 -9.27 3.82
N GLN A 37 7.62 -8.76 5.00
CA GLN A 37 7.42 -9.50 6.25
C GLN A 37 6.53 -8.70 7.21
N VAL A 38 5.57 -9.39 7.84
CA VAL A 38 4.76 -8.85 8.93
C VAL A 38 5.15 -9.59 10.20
N THR A 39 5.61 -8.85 11.20
CA THR A 39 6.12 -9.40 12.46
C THR A 39 5.49 -8.70 13.67
N ASN A 40 5.69 -9.25 14.86
CA ASN A 40 5.25 -8.67 16.14
C ASN A 40 3.75 -8.33 16.19
N ILE A 41 2.92 -9.13 15.52
CA ILE A 41 1.46 -8.94 15.52
C ILE A 41 0.94 -9.07 16.95
N THR A 42 0.35 -8.00 17.45
CA THR A 42 -0.33 -7.93 18.74
C THR A 42 -1.75 -7.45 18.49
N LEU A 43 -2.72 -8.25 18.91
CA LEU A 43 -4.13 -7.90 18.84
C LEU A 43 -4.72 -7.99 20.25
N ASP A 44 -5.21 -6.87 20.75
CA ASP A 44 -5.86 -6.77 22.05
C ASP A 44 -7.27 -6.24 21.88
N CYS A 45 -8.27 -6.98 22.37
CA CYS A 45 -9.67 -6.57 22.37
C CYS A 45 -10.19 -6.61 23.80
N GLN A 46 -10.41 -5.45 24.38
CA GLN A 46 -10.85 -5.30 25.76
C GLN A 46 -12.30 -4.88 25.83
N ARG A 47 -13.05 -5.45 26.79
CA ARG A 47 -14.44 -5.05 27.06
C ARG A 47 -14.65 -4.89 28.57
N PRO A 48 -14.95 -3.67 29.05
CA PRO A 48 -15.10 -3.42 30.48
C PRO A 48 -16.37 -4.07 31.08
N ASN A 49 -17.45 -4.20 30.29
CA ASN A 49 -18.66 -4.91 30.71
C ASN A 49 -19.48 -5.41 29.50
N ALA A 50 -20.43 -6.31 29.73
CA ALA A 50 -21.21 -6.95 28.66
C ALA A 50 -22.13 -6.00 27.85
N LYS A 51 -22.32 -4.74 28.28
CA LYS A 51 -23.18 -3.76 27.59
C LYS A 51 -22.43 -2.86 26.63
N THR A 52 -21.10 -2.91 26.61
CA THR A 52 -20.25 -2.11 25.71
C THR A 52 -19.63 -2.98 24.64
N ASN A 53 -19.34 -2.39 23.48
CA ASN A 53 -18.49 -3.04 22.48
C ASN A 53 -17.09 -3.31 23.06
N TYR A 54 -16.39 -4.28 22.46
CA TYR A 54 -14.95 -4.41 22.61
C TYR A 54 -14.27 -3.21 21.95
N SER A 55 -13.27 -2.66 22.62
CA SER A 55 -12.28 -1.78 22.02
C SER A 55 -11.11 -2.65 21.59
N CYS A 56 -10.88 -2.72 20.28
CA CYS A 56 -9.81 -3.53 19.69
C CYS A 56 -8.66 -2.64 19.21
N ALA A 57 -7.44 -3.12 19.41
CA ALA A 57 -6.20 -2.52 18.94
C ALA A 57 -5.31 -3.59 18.29
N LEU A 58 -4.84 -3.31 17.07
CA LEU A 58 -3.89 -4.13 16.33
C LEU A 58 -2.60 -3.35 16.12
N ASP A 59 -1.49 -3.92 16.57
CA ASP A 59 -0.14 -3.42 16.36
C ASP A 59 0.68 -4.48 15.61
N PHE A 60 1.46 -4.06 14.62
CA PHE A 60 2.41 -4.93 13.93
C PHE A 60 3.56 -4.15 13.32
N THR A 61 4.65 -4.84 13.00
CA THR A 61 5.77 -4.27 12.25
C THR A 61 5.73 -4.81 10.81
N LEU A 62 5.65 -3.91 9.83
CA LEU A 62 5.83 -4.22 8.42
C LEU A 62 7.30 -4.00 8.06
N HIS A 63 7.92 -4.99 7.46
CA HIS A 63 9.26 -4.92 6.89
C HIS A 63 9.17 -5.07 5.38
N ASP A 64 9.68 -4.05 4.67
CA ASP A 64 9.76 -4.06 3.22
C ASP A 64 11.22 -4.00 2.76
N PRO A 65 11.78 -5.15 2.30
CA PRO A 65 13.15 -5.21 1.80
C PRO A 65 13.32 -4.54 0.44
N ASN A 66 12.24 -4.09 -0.21
CA ASN A 66 12.26 -3.51 -1.55
C ASN A 66 12.35 -1.98 -1.55
N SER A 67 12.32 -1.34 -0.38
CA SER A 67 12.62 0.09 -0.28
C SER A 67 14.02 0.36 -0.82
N VAL A 68 14.12 1.17 -1.88
CA VAL A 68 15.41 1.48 -2.52
C VAL A 68 16.31 2.29 -1.59
N ARG A 69 17.61 2.28 -1.90
CA ARG A 69 18.70 2.79 -1.05
C ARG A 69 18.54 4.27 -0.69
N GLU A 70 17.84 5.01 -1.55
CA GLU A 70 17.51 6.43 -1.38
C GLU A 70 16.52 6.68 -0.23
N ASN A 71 15.65 5.72 0.11
CA ASN A 71 14.56 5.92 1.06
C ASN A 71 14.73 5.23 2.42
N ASN A 72 15.78 4.40 2.61
CA ASN A 72 16.25 3.80 3.88
C ASN A 72 15.16 3.39 4.92
N VAL A 73 13.97 2.97 4.48
CA VAL A 73 12.88 2.56 5.38
C VAL A 73 12.59 1.11 5.13
N THR A 74 13.38 0.30 5.83
CA THR A 74 13.24 -1.14 5.80
C THR A 74 12.07 -1.61 6.66
N SER A 75 11.61 -0.84 7.66
CA SER A 75 10.50 -1.25 8.53
C SER A 75 9.69 -0.08 9.08
N CYS A 76 8.39 -0.28 9.30
CA CYS A 76 7.51 0.64 10.01
C CYS A 76 6.56 -0.10 10.98
N ASN A 77 6.13 0.60 12.03
CA ASN A 77 5.08 0.10 12.92
C ASN A 77 3.72 0.63 12.46
N CYS A 78 2.75 -0.27 12.38
CA CYS A 78 1.37 0.03 12.03
C CYS A 78 0.48 -0.17 13.26
N HIS A 79 -0.49 0.73 13.44
CA HIS A 79 -1.47 0.68 14.52
C HIS A 79 -2.87 0.90 13.97
N HIS A 80 -3.82 0.08 14.43
CA HIS A 80 -5.25 0.18 14.10
C HIS A 80 -6.10 0.06 15.34
N ASN A 81 -7.20 0.80 15.38
CA ASN A 81 -8.22 0.68 16.41
C ASN A 81 -9.63 0.63 15.81
N TRP A 82 -10.52 -0.16 16.41
CA TRP A 82 -11.94 -0.21 16.04
C TRP A 82 -12.78 -0.75 17.20
N GLU A 83 -14.10 -0.64 17.05
CA GLU A 83 -15.05 -1.26 17.97
C GLU A 83 -15.62 -2.55 17.38
N TRP A 84 -15.80 -3.56 18.23
CA TRP A 84 -16.40 -4.83 17.85
C TRP A 84 -17.48 -5.25 18.85
N ASN A 85 -18.67 -5.60 18.38
CA ASN A 85 -19.80 -5.96 19.25
C ASN A 85 -19.67 -7.36 19.89
N GLY A 86 -18.66 -8.16 19.52
CA GLY A 86 -18.44 -9.50 20.07
C GLY A 86 -19.30 -10.61 19.46
N VAL A 87 -20.03 -10.33 18.37
CA VAL A 87 -20.84 -11.32 17.67
C VAL A 87 -20.09 -11.77 16.41
N ASN A 88 -19.91 -13.09 16.25
CA ASN A 88 -19.33 -13.67 15.03
C ASN A 88 -20.20 -13.32 13.82
N GLY A 89 -19.57 -12.78 12.77
CA GLY A 89 -20.18 -12.64 11.45
C GLY A 89 -20.52 -11.23 10.98
N SER A 90 -20.28 -10.16 11.73
CA SER A 90 -20.51 -8.79 11.23
C SER A 90 -19.24 -7.94 11.27
N LEU A 91 -18.42 -8.10 10.24
CA LEU A 91 -17.50 -7.10 9.67
C LEU A 91 -16.82 -7.73 8.43
N ARG A 92 -17.59 -8.49 7.65
CA ARG A 92 -17.20 -8.94 6.31
C ARG A 92 -17.51 -7.80 5.35
N SER A 93 -16.64 -6.80 5.24
CA SER A 93 -16.51 -6.18 3.94
C SER A 93 -15.49 -7.03 3.18
N THR A 94 -15.98 -7.88 2.28
CA THR A 94 -15.10 -8.42 1.23
C THR A 94 -14.63 -7.33 0.28
N ASP A 95 -15.24 -6.14 0.38
CA ASP A 95 -14.82 -4.93 -0.31
C ASP A 95 -13.87 -4.12 0.56
N TRP A 96 -12.64 -3.97 0.07
CA TRP A 96 -11.64 -3.00 0.49
C TRP A 96 -12.19 -1.56 0.61
N GLU A 97 -13.39 -1.29 0.07
CA GLU A 97 -14.09 -0.01 0.12
C GLU A 97 -14.59 0.38 1.52
N ASN A 98 -14.91 -0.59 2.39
CA ASN A 98 -15.48 -0.33 3.72
C ASN A 98 -14.82 -1.17 4.83
N PRO A 99 -13.49 -1.05 5.02
CA PRO A 99 -12.75 -1.88 5.96
C PRO A 99 -13.20 -1.65 7.41
N VAL A 100 -12.99 -2.65 8.26
CA VAL A 100 -13.19 -2.57 9.72
C VAL A 100 -12.41 -1.41 10.33
N ALA A 101 -11.15 -1.28 9.91
CA ALA A 101 -10.31 -0.14 10.19
C ALA A 101 -9.76 0.38 8.86
N GLY A 102 -10.06 1.65 8.56
CA GLY A 102 -9.63 2.35 7.35
C GLY A 102 -8.12 2.36 7.15
N TYR A 103 -7.66 2.73 5.95
CA TYR A 103 -6.24 2.91 5.72
C TYR A 103 -5.66 3.97 6.66
N GLN A 104 -4.64 3.59 7.41
CA GLN A 104 -3.83 4.46 8.26
C GLN A 104 -2.40 4.49 7.73
N LEU A 105 -1.77 5.66 7.79
CA LEU A 105 -0.34 5.78 7.50
C LEU A 105 0.45 5.14 8.64
N CYS A 106 1.25 4.12 8.34
CA CYS A 106 2.20 3.53 9.27
C CYS A 106 3.51 4.34 9.30
N TRP A 107 3.89 4.85 8.13
CA TRP A 107 5.06 5.70 7.96
C TRP A 107 4.89 6.51 6.68
N PHE A 108 5.42 7.72 6.66
CA PHE A 108 5.50 8.54 5.46
C PHE A 108 6.69 9.49 5.54
N ASP A 109 7.24 9.84 4.38
CA ASP A 109 8.06 11.02 4.17
C ASP A 109 7.51 11.84 2.98
N SER A 110 8.34 12.68 2.36
CA SER A 110 7.94 13.51 1.22
C SER A 110 7.56 12.73 -0.05
N THR A 111 8.04 11.51 -0.21
CA THR A 111 8.10 10.79 -1.50
C THR A 111 7.68 9.33 -1.39
N THR A 112 7.51 8.81 -0.17
CA THR A 112 7.24 7.39 0.10
C THR A 112 6.33 7.28 1.30
N PHE A 113 5.37 6.34 1.25
CA PHE A 113 4.55 6.03 2.41
C PHE A 113 4.14 4.56 2.47
N PHE A 114 4.06 4.07 3.70
CA PHE A 114 3.46 2.79 4.05
C PHE A 114 2.10 3.05 4.68
N LYS A 115 1.07 2.38 4.18
CA LYS A 115 -0.26 2.39 4.79
C LYS A 115 -0.77 0.97 4.96
N SER A 116 -1.65 0.79 5.92
CA SER A 116 -2.33 -0.48 6.12
C SER A 116 -3.77 -0.28 6.52
N SER A 117 -4.59 -1.31 6.38
CA SER A 117 -5.99 -1.35 6.83
C SER A 117 -6.30 -2.72 7.44
N VAL A 118 -7.44 -2.82 8.12
CA VAL A 118 -8.04 -4.09 8.55
C VAL A 118 -9.33 -4.29 7.74
N PRO A 119 -9.28 -4.95 6.58
CA PRO A 119 -10.47 -5.11 5.73
C PRO A 119 -11.54 -5.96 6.40
N SER A 120 -11.15 -7.04 7.07
CA SER A 120 -12.08 -7.97 7.69
C SER A 120 -11.64 -8.39 9.09
N PHE A 121 -12.61 -8.52 9.99
CA PHE A 121 -12.41 -8.97 11.36
C PHE A 121 -13.60 -9.80 11.81
N GLU A 122 -13.41 -11.09 12.06
CA GLU A 122 -14.45 -11.97 12.59
C GLU A 122 -14.31 -12.13 14.11
N HIS A 123 -13.09 -12.46 14.55
CA HIS A 123 -12.68 -12.58 15.94
C HIS A 123 -11.15 -12.51 16.02
N PRO A 124 -10.53 -12.42 17.22
CA PRO A 124 -9.09 -12.23 17.32
C PRO A 124 -8.16 -13.29 16.70
N GLY A 125 -8.70 -14.45 16.31
CA GLY A 125 -7.97 -15.51 15.62
C GLY A 125 -8.24 -15.58 14.12
N ASN A 126 -9.11 -14.71 13.58
CA ASN A 126 -9.51 -14.70 12.18
C ASN A 126 -9.80 -13.25 11.74
N PHE A 127 -8.80 -12.66 11.09
CA PHE A 127 -8.83 -11.30 10.56
C PHE A 127 -7.91 -11.17 9.36
N SER A 128 -8.05 -10.09 8.61
CA SER A 128 -7.19 -9.75 7.48
C SER A 128 -6.49 -8.42 7.73
N VAL A 129 -5.25 -8.33 7.27
CA VAL A 129 -4.50 -7.08 7.20
C VAL A 129 -4.15 -6.85 5.74
N GLU A 130 -4.41 -5.64 5.25
CA GLU A 130 -3.90 -5.21 3.96
C GLU A 130 -2.80 -4.19 4.18
N VAL A 131 -1.70 -4.33 3.43
CA VAL A 131 -0.57 -3.41 3.46
C VAL A 131 -0.33 -2.89 2.06
N ALA A 132 -0.04 -1.61 1.95
CA ALA A 132 0.32 -0.96 0.69
C ALA A 132 1.54 -0.07 0.91
N HIS A 133 2.45 -0.11 -0.05
CA HIS A 133 3.61 0.74 -0.13
C HIS A 133 3.59 1.49 -1.46
N THR A 134 3.75 2.81 -1.40
CA THR A 134 3.96 3.64 -2.57
C THR A 134 5.42 4.00 -2.67
N TYR A 135 6.07 3.53 -3.73
CA TYR A 135 7.45 3.83 -4.08
C TYR A 135 7.53 5.20 -4.75
N HIS A 136 8.64 5.90 -4.51
CA HIS A 136 9.07 6.98 -5.40
C HIS A 136 9.57 6.35 -6.70
N ASP A 137 8.99 6.76 -7.82
CA ASP A 137 9.56 6.54 -9.14
C ASP A 137 10.31 7.83 -9.53
N ASP A 138 11.62 7.77 -9.60
CA ASP A 138 12.47 8.81 -10.15
C ASP A 138 12.65 8.49 -11.65
N GLU A 139 11.75 9.00 -12.51
CA GLU A 139 12.00 9.04 -13.95
C GLU A 139 13.20 9.93 -14.29
#